data_AF-A0A0X8HUI5-F1
#
_entry.id   AF-A0A0X8HUI5-F1
#
_cell.length_a   1.000
_cell.length_b   1.000
_cell.length_c   1.000
_cell.angle_alpha   90.00
_cell.angle_beta   90.00
_cell.angle_gamma   90.00
#
_symmetry.space_group_name_H-M   'P 1'
#
loop_
_entity.id
_entity.type
_entity.pdbx_description
1 polymer ?
#
loop_
_entity_poly.entity_id
_entity_poly.type
_entity_poly.pdbx_seq_one_letter_code
_entity_poly.pdbx_strand_id
1 'polypeptide(L)'
;MGSCVPVVDLDGISNEKELLEIVKRTLLAYDTFLLRNYANYDTLRDWVEQLTEIQPEKEVGFDGTFTGVFYDKGFAKEQYICDSGSNWVASARCDNELLARIRSRLKKLSLYFAELCLDAVSLEKKCTIGENDCCTVMTRYYTASGSAVLPNLTFDYLREYELYQPSGLLALFPVASGIQYLRHDSWNTIEDEDCLLIHTGDLLARLSKGAHTSSPIRIVKDSKMVRLEISPSLGYINESGVRQLEVLLDQQISAFPEVAEKFRPAETGRLKLKETVKFLKTLYRITISVLTLHKMNHPSVHFVELDLVLPQISNMAKRKVTEMDLLKITSIWELAYVIRRNAEGVLEVEIKPSLLQKGKEMAVHFNKVIDKWLDGRLQSQDEQSQLDISIERPLHDIANRREDAIRVRSKSSFSHTAISLKGVSKRPAKTEPNTKQLLDRIRTKERKAAELLNARELEWKKYLKVKMKQIFRILVALEPKKPYTLTYLTSLIVDSLLDSSNPIGTKEVETIIDQLQVILSDVMIVLNMNGGLKVYKWNRLHNEELRKRLED
;
A
#
# COMPACT_ATOMS: atom_id res chain seq x y z
N MET A 1 16.91 16.38 -26.06
CA MET A 1 16.61 15.51 -27.23
C MET A 1 15.17 15.08 -27.06
N GLY A 2 14.32 15.44 -28.03
CA GLY A 2 12.86 15.50 -27.86
C GLY A 2 12.23 14.23 -27.28
N SER A 3 11.31 14.42 -26.34
CA SER A 3 10.42 13.44 -25.73
C SER A 3 9.37 12.89 -26.71
N CYS A 4 9.69 12.80 -28.00
CA CYS A 4 8.76 12.33 -29.01
C CYS A 4 8.84 10.80 -29.12
N VAL A 5 7.67 10.18 -29.18
CA VAL A 5 7.50 8.79 -29.60
C VAL A 5 7.98 8.70 -31.07
N PRO A 6 8.73 7.65 -31.44
CA PRO A 6 9.15 7.47 -32.84
C PRO A 6 7.93 7.30 -33.74
N VAL A 7 7.96 7.99 -34.89
CA VAL A 7 6.89 7.95 -35.90
C VAL A 7 7.40 7.23 -37.14
N VAL A 8 6.66 6.21 -37.56
CA VAL A 8 6.87 5.48 -38.81
C VAL A 8 5.85 5.99 -39.82
N ASP A 9 6.33 6.73 -40.81
CA ASP A 9 5.50 7.26 -41.89
C ASP A 9 5.51 6.28 -43.07
N LEU A 10 4.34 5.74 -43.41
CA LEU A 10 4.20 4.76 -44.48
C LEU A 10 4.37 5.36 -45.89
N ASP A 11 4.09 6.65 -46.09
CA ASP A 11 4.26 7.30 -47.40
C ASP A 11 5.74 7.44 -47.77
N GLY A 12 6.61 7.54 -46.76
CA GLY A 12 8.06 7.66 -46.94
C GLY A 12 8.76 6.32 -47.22
N ILE A 13 8.07 5.19 -47.12
CA ILE A 13 8.67 3.85 -47.15
C ILE A 13 8.27 3.14 -48.44
N SER A 14 9.25 2.85 -49.30
CA SER A 14 8.99 2.28 -50.62
C SER A 14 8.97 0.75 -50.62
N ASN A 15 9.65 0.11 -49.66
CA ASN A 15 9.84 -1.34 -49.64
C ASN A 15 9.69 -1.94 -48.23
N GLU A 16 9.23 -3.19 -48.16
CA GLU A 16 9.10 -3.95 -46.89
C GLU A 16 10.45 -4.14 -46.17
N LYS A 17 11.56 -4.30 -46.91
CA LYS A 17 12.90 -4.40 -46.32
C LYS A 17 13.34 -3.13 -45.61
N GLU A 18 12.91 -1.97 -46.13
CA GLU A 18 13.19 -0.67 -45.52
C GLU A 18 12.38 -0.49 -44.25
N LEU A 19 11.10 -0.89 -44.28
CA LEU A 19 10.24 -0.93 -43.10
C LEU A 19 10.84 -1.81 -42.00
N LEU A 20 11.33 -3.00 -42.36
CA LEU A 20 11.96 -3.93 -41.42
C LEU A 20 13.17 -3.30 -40.72
N GLU A 21 14.05 -2.63 -41.46
CA GLU A 21 15.23 -1.96 -40.88
C GLU A 21 14.83 -0.78 -39.97
N ILE A 22 13.81 -0.02 -40.33
CA ILE A 22 13.27 1.08 -39.50
C ILE A 22 12.68 0.52 -38.21
N VAL A 23 11.84 -0.51 -38.30
CA VAL A 23 11.21 -1.15 -37.15
C VAL A 23 12.27 -1.78 -36.26
N LYS A 24 13.27 -2.46 -36.82
CA LYS A 24 14.39 -3.01 -36.06
C LYS A 24 15.15 -1.94 -35.28
N ARG A 25 15.48 -0.81 -35.90
CA ARG A 25 16.13 0.32 -35.21
C ARG A 25 15.24 0.91 -34.11
N THR A 26 13.94 0.97 -34.35
CA THR A 26 12.97 1.47 -33.38
C THR A 26 12.88 0.55 -32.18
N LEU A 27 12.73 -0.77 -32.40
CA LEU A 27 12.60 -1.78 -31.35
C LEU A 27 13.85 -1.92 -30.45
N LEU A 28 15.03 -1.55 -30.94
CA LEU A 28 16.25 -1.54 -30.13
C LEU A 28 16.26 -0.44 -29.05
N ALA A 29 15.52 0.65 -29.26
CA ALA A 29 15.53 1.82 -28.38
C ALA A 29 14.16 2.16 -27.77
N TYR A 30 13.08 1.67 -28.37
CA TYR A 30 11.70 2.00 -28.04
C TYR A 30 10.83 0.74 -28.08
N ASP A 31 9.82 0.71 -27.23
CA ASP A 31 8.75 -0.31 -27.19
C ASP A 31 7.43 0.18 -27.75
N THR A 32 7.36 1.46 -28.08
CA THR A 32 6.16 2.17 -28.47
C THR A 32 6.50 3.05 -29.66
N PHE A 33 5.72 2.96 -30.73
CA PHE A 33 5.88 3.78 -31.92
C PHE A 33 4.54 4.10 -32.57
N LEU A 34 4.50 5.22 -33.29
CA LEU A 34 3.34 5.70 -34.01
C LEU A 34 3.42 5.29 -35.48
N LEU A 35 2.27 4.96 -36.06
CA LEU A 35 2.11 4.67 -37.47
C LEU A 35 1.30 5.78 -38.11
N ARG A 36 1.92 6.51 -39.04
CA ARG A 36 1.32 7.62 -39.78
C ARG A 36 1.00 7.20 -41.22
N ASN A 37 -0.01 7.84 -41.81
CA ASN A 37 -0.43 7.66 -43.20
C ASN A 37 -0.84 6.22 -43.55
N TYR A 38 -1.58 5.58 -42.65
CA TYR A 38 -2.22 4.31 -42.97
C TYR A 38 -3.37 4.53 -43.96
N ALA A 39 -3.36 3.83 -45.09
CA ALA A 39 -4.29 4.05 -46.20
C ALA A 39 -5.79 3.98 -45.85
N ASN A 40 -6.17 3.34 -44.73
CA ASN A 40 -7.56 3.25 -44.28
C ASN A 40 -7.77 3.93 -42.92
N TYR A 41 -6.93 4.89 -42.56
CA TYR A 41 -6.99 5.56 -41.28
C TYR A 41 -8.31 6.28 -41.07
N ASP A 42 -8.74 7.09 -42.03
CA ASP A 42 -9.99 7.87 -41.94
C ASP A 42 -11.19 6.96 -41.69
N THR A 43 -11.30 5.85 -42.43
CA THR A 43 -12.40 4.89 -42.23
C THR A 43 -12.37 4.23 -40.85
N LEU A 44 -11.17 4.00 -40.30
CA LEU A 44 -11.00 3.39 -38.99
C LEU A 44 -11.35 4.40 -37.88
N ARG A 45 -10.93 5.66 -38.04
CA ARG A 45 -11.27 6.77 -37.16
C ARG A 45 -12.78 6.97 -37.11
N ASP A 46 -13.43 7.04 -38.27
CA ASP A 46 -14.89 7.20 -38.37
C ASP A 46 -15.64 6.08 -37.63
N TRP A 47 -15.18 4.82 -37.74
CA TRP A 47 -15.81 3.71 -37.02
C TRP A 47 -15.58 3.78 -35.51
N VAL A 48 -14.41 4.22 -35.06
CA VAL A 48 -14.14 4.42 -33.63
C VAL A 48 -14.98 5.57 -33.10
N GLU A 49 -15.15 6.66 -33.85
CA GLU A 49 -16.01 7.79 -33.50
C GLU A 49 -17.48 7.36 -33.41
N GLN A 50 -18.02 6.61 -34.38
CA GLN A 50 -19.37 6.04 -34.30
C GLN A 50 -19.54 5.11 -33.11
N LEU A 51 -18.51 4.31 -32.81
CA LEU A 51 -18.51 3.43 -31.66
C LEU A 51 -18.52 4.22 -30.34
N THR A 52 -18.13 5.49 -30.30
CA THR A 52 -18.22 6.31 -29.08
C THR A 52 -19.66 6.63 -28.65
N GLU A 53 -20.61 6.54 -29.58
CA GLU A 53 -22.04 6.85 -29.35
C GLU A 53 -22.83 5.62 -28.90
N ILE A 54 -22.42 4.43 -29.34
CA ILE A 54 -23.12 3.17 -29.07
C ILE A 54 -22.83 2.70 -27.65
N GLN A 55 -23.83 2.47 -26.82
CA GLN A 55 -23.60 1.91 -25.48
C GLN A 55 -23.34 0.39 -25.53
N PRO A 56 -22.39 -0.16 -24.76
CA PRO A 56 -22.21 -1.60 -24.61
C PRO A 56 -23.45 -2.28 -24.00
N GLU A 57 -23.81 -3.45 -24.51
CA GLU A 57 -24.99 -4.19 -24.04
C GLU A 57 -24.78 -4.74 -22.62
N LYS A 58 -25.69 -4.38 -21.70
CA LYS A 58 -25.62 -4.83 -20.30
C LYS A 58 -25.97 -6.30 -20.12
N GLU A 59 -26.74 -6.87 -21.04
CA GLU A 59 -27.34 -8.21 -20.91
C GLU A 59 -26.33 -9.34 -21.16
N VAL A 60 -25.25 -9.08 -21.90
CA VAL A 60 -24.20 -10.05 -22.22
C VAL A 60 -23.44 -10.51 -20.96
N GLY A 61 -23.36 -9.65 -19.93
CA GLY A 61 -22.60 -9.92 -18.71
C GLY A 61 -21.09 -10.10 -18.96
N PHE A 62 -20.34 -10.44 -17.91
CA PHE A 62 -18.90 -10.75 -18.02
C PHE A 62 -18.65 -12.14 -17.44
N ASP A 63 -18.12 -13.04 -18.27
CA ASP A 63 -18.05 -14.47 -17.97
C ASP A 63 -16.71 -14.93 -17.36
N GLY A 64 -16.62 -16.21 -17.00
CA GLY A 64 -15.39 -16.81 -16.46
C GLY A 64 -14.25 -16.98 -17.49
N THR A 65 -14.49 -16.61 -18.75
CA THR A 65 -13.47 -16.53 -19.80
C THR A 65 -12.97 -15.11 -20.03
N PHE A 66 -13.43 -14.15 -19.21
CA PHE A 66 -13.09 -12.73 -19.29
C PHE A 66 -13.55 -12.11 -20.62
N THR A 67 -14.71 -12.53 -21.10
CA THR A 67 -15.37 -11.98 -22.29
C THR A 67 -16.75 -11.41 -21.93
N GLY A 68 -17.18 -10.41 -22.71
CA GLY A 68 -18.42 -9.68 -22.51
C GLY A 68 -18.18 -8.28 -21.94
N VAL A 69 -19.14 -7.75 -21.16
CA VAL A 69 -19.13 -6.37 -20.66
C VAL A 69 -19.02 -6.32 -19.14
N PHE A 70 -17.91 -5.77 -18.65
CA PHE A 70 -17.66 -5.51 -17.24
C PHE A 70 -17.98 -4.05 -16.88
N TYR A 71 -18.72 -3.81 -15.81
CA TYR A 71 -19.08 -2.48 -15.31
C TYR A 71 -18.41 -2.21 -13.96
N ASP A 72 -17.63 -1.12 -13.87
CA ASP A 72 -17.00 -0.65 -12.63
C ASP A 72 -17.21 0.85 -12.48
N LYS A 73 -17.88 1.26 -11.39
CA LYS A 73 -18.02 2.67 -10.94
C LYS A 73 -18.36 3.70 -12.03
N GLY A 74 -19.20 3.33 -13.00
CA GLY A 74 -19.64 4.20 -14.10
C GLY A 74 -18.86 4.06 -15.40
N PHE A 75 -17.81 3.24 -15.42
CA PHE A 75 -17.07 2.82 -16.61
C PHE A 75 -17.52 1.43 -17.06
N ALA A 76 -17.52 1.20 -18.37
CA ALA A 76 -17.76 -0.10 -18.96
C ALA A 76 -16.53 -0.53 -19.76
N LYS A 77 -16.13 -1.80 -19.60
CA LYS A 77 -15.10 -2.47 -20.39
C LYS A 77 -15.73 -3.63 -21.13
N GLU A 78 -15.73 -3.55 -22.44
CA GLU A 78 -16.20 -4.60 -23.32
C GLU A 78 -14.98 -5.36 -23.88
N GLN A 79 -14.89 -6.66 -23.64
CA GLN A 79 -13.74 -7.47 -24.04
C GLN A 79 -14.14 -8.75 -24.76
N TYR A 80 -13.42 -9.07 -25.83
CA TYR A 80 -13.60 -10.31 -26.59
C TYR A 80 -12.25 -10.98 -26.84
N ILE A 81 -12.15 -12.26 -26.47
CA ILE A 81 -10.98 -13.10 -26.69
C ILE A 81 -11.31 -14.10 -27.79
N CYS A 82 -10.47 -14.18 -28.81
CA CYS A 82 -10.67 -15.07 -29.95
C CYS A 82 -9.37 -15.78 -30.31
N ASP A 83 -9.37 -17.10 -30.18
CA ASP A 83 -8.29 -17.99 -30.59
C ASP A 83 -8.63 -18.66 -31.92
N SER A 84 -7.69 -18.63 -32.87
CA SER A 84 -7.87 -19.25 -34.18
C SER A 84 -7.22 -20.64 -34.26
N GLY A 85 -6.28 -20.95 -33.35
CA GLY A 85 -5.37 -22.11 -33.45
C GLY A 85 -5.78 -23.36 -32.67
N SER A 86 -6.97 -23.42 -32.07
CA SER A 86 -7.43 -24.60 -31.34
C SER A 86 -8.96 -24.72 -31.29
N ASN A 87 -9.48 -25.90 -30.93
CA ASN A 87 -10.91 -26.17 -30.65
C ASN A 87 -11.37 -25.47 -29.35
N TRP A 88 -11.00 -24.20 -29.16
CA TRP A 88 -11.41 -23.40 -28.03
C TRP A 88 -12.90 -23.06 -28.15
N VAL A 89 -13.71 -23.62 -27.24
CA VAL A 89 -15.18 -23.54 -27.28
C VAL A 89 -15.70 -22.15 -26.91
N ALA A 90 -14.88 -21.29 -26.31
CA ALA A 90 -15.29 -19.96 -25.86
C ALA A 90 -14.81 -18.86 -26.81
N SER A 91 -15.31 -18.87 -28.05
CA SER A 91 -15.34 -17.65 -28.87
C SER A 91 -16.71 -16.99 -28.68
N ALA A 92 -16.83 -16.14 -27.66
CA ALA A 92 -17.98 -15.23 -27.60
C ALA A 92 -17.97 -14.42 -28.91
N ARG A 93 -19.00 -14.62 -29.74
CA ARG A 93 -19.12 -13.84 -30.97
C ARG A 93 -19.36 -12.39 -30.56
N CYS A 94 -18.59 -11.50 -31.18
CA CYS A 94 -18.85 -10.09 -31.04
C CYS A 94 -20.08 -9.77 -31.89
N ASP A 95 -21.22 -9.52 -31.24
CA ASP A 95 -22.49 -9.23 -31.91
C ASP A 95 -22.52 -7.81 -32.50
N ASN A 96 -21.66 -6.91 -32.01
CA ASN A 96 -21.51 -5.57 -32.54
C ASN A 96 -20.77 -5.57 -33.90
N GLU A 97 -21.49 -5.31 -34.98
CA GLU A 97 -20.94 -5.29 -36.35
C GLU A 97 -19.77 -4.31 -36.52
N LEU A 98 -19.83 -3.11 -35.92
CA LEU A 98 -18.77 -2.12 -36.05
C LEU A 98 -17.49 -2.58 -35.36
N LEU A 99 -17.62 -3.13 -34.16
CA LEU A 99 -16.48 -3.67 -33.43
C LEU A 99 -15.87 -4.88 -34.14
N ALA A 100 -16.69 -5.71 -34.79
CA ALA A 100 -16.23 -6.79 -35.65
C ALA A 100 -15.46 -6.30 -36.90
N ARG A 101 -15.88 -5.19 -37.52
CA ARG A 101 -15.18 -4.54 -38.65
C ARG A 101 -13.84 -3.92 -38.22
N ILE A 102 -13.82 -3.22 -37.09
CA ILE A 102 -12.59 -2.70 -36.49
C ILE A 102 -11.64 -3.85 -36.18
N ARG A 103 -12.14 -4.93 -35.59
CA ARG A 103 -11.35 -6.13 -35.27
C ARG A 103 -10.71 -6.77 -36.49
N SER A 104 -11.45 -6.98 -37.58
CA SER A 104 -10.90 -7.64 -38.77
C SER A 104 -9.76 -6.83 -39.40
N ARG A 105 -9.91 -5.49 -39.42
CA ARG A 105 -8.89 -4.56 -39.94
C ARG A 105 -7.68 -4.47 -39.05
N LEU A 106 -7.88 -4.29 -37.74
CA LEU A 106 -6.79 -4.28 -36.77
C LEU A 106 -6.08 -5.64 -36.73
N LYS A 107 -6.78 -6.77 -36.87
CA LYS A 107 -6.19 -8.12 -36.92
C LYS A 107 -5.23 -8.26 -38.10
N LYS A 108 -5.62 -7.79 -39.29
CA LYS A 108 -4.76 -7.84 -40.48
C LYS A 108 -3.49 -7.00 -40.28
N LEU A 109 -3.65 -5.79 -39.76
CA LEU A 109 -2.53 -4.90 -39.46
C LEU A 109 -1.61 -5.48 -38.37
N SER A 110 -2.21 -6.04 -37.31
CA SER A 110 -1.48 -6.62 -36.19
C SER A 110 -0.70 -7.85 -36.58
N LEU A 111 -1.25 -8.71 -37.44
CA LEU A 111 -0.54 -9.87 -37.98
C LEU A 111 0.71 -9.44 -38.76
N TYR A 112 0.54 -8.48 -39.67
CA TYR A 112 1.65 -7.94 -40.47
C TYR A 112 2.76 -7.38 -39.59
N PHE A 113 2.43 -6.48 -38.66
CA PHE A 113 3.43 -5.91 -37.76
C PHE A 113 3.98 -6.93 -36.75
N ALA A 114 3.24 -7.97 -36.38
CA ALA A 114 3.74 -9.01 -35.48
C ALA A 114 4.77 -9.88 -36.17
N GLU A 115 4.53 -10.29 -37.42
CA GLU A 115 5.51 -10.98 -38.26
C GLU A 115 6.76 -10.11 -38.48
N LEU A 116 6.57 -8.82 -38.79
CA LEU A 116 7.67 -7.88 -38.97
C LEU A 116 8.50 -7.68 -37.69
N CYS A 117 7.86 -7.53 -36.53
CA CYS A 117 8.54 -7.39 -35.25
C CYS A 117 9.27 -8.68 -34.85
N LEU A 118 8.68 -9.85 -35.13
CA LEU A 118 9.34 -11.13 -34.93
C LEU A 118 10.57 -11.27 -35.82
N ASP A 119 10.48 -10.90 -37.10
CA ASP A 119 11.61 -10.95 -38.04
C ASP A 119 12.69 -9.91 -37.70
N ALA A 120 12.32 -8.77 -37.11
CA ALA A 120 13.26 -7.74 -36.67
C ALA A 120 14.10 -8.16 -35.45
N VAL A 121 13.52 -8.98 -34.56
CA VAL A 121 14.03 -9.24 -33.21
C VAL A 121 14.47 -10.69 -32.99
N SER A 122 13.81 -11.65 -33.66
CA SER A 122 14.04 -13.09 -33.47
C SER A 122 15.11 -13.60 -34.42
N LEU A 123 16.27 -13.98 -33.88
CA LEU A 123 17.36 -14.62 -34.64
C LEU A 123 17.03 -16.07 -35.02
N GLU A 124 16.07 -16.70 -34.35
CA GLU A 124 15.59 -18.06 -34.60
C GLU A 124 14.06 -18.01 -34.75
N LYS A 125 13.50 -18.31 -35.93
CA LYS A 125 12.04 -18.33 -36.20
C LYS A 125 11.33 -19.48 -35.47
N LYS A 126 11.26 -19.41 -34.14
CA LYS A 126 10.59 -20.41 -33.28
C LYS A 126 9.12 -20.11 -33.03
N CYS A 127 8.72 -18.85 -33.21
CA CYS A 127 7.34 -18.42 -33.06
C CYS A 127 6.80 -18.08 -34.44
N THR A 128 5.81 -18.85 -34.90
CA THR A 128 5.03 -18.54 -36.10
C THR A 128 3.68 -18.00 -35.68
N ILE A 129 3.21 -16.98 -36.40
CA ILE A 129 1.84 -16.49 -36.28
C ILE A 129 1.28 -16.54 -37.69
N GLY A 130 0.02 -16.94 -37.79
CA GLY A 130 -0.71 -16.83 -39.04
C GLY A 130 -2.16 -16.49 -38.78
N GLU A 131 -2.93 -16.26 -39.85
CA GLU A 131 -4.36 -15.94 -39.75
C GLU A 131 -5.15 -16.98 -38.92
N ASN A 132 -4.76 -18.25 -39.04
CA ASN A 132 -5.35 -19.40 -38.36
C ASN A 132 -4.59 -19.84 -37.11
N ASP A 133 -3.49 -19.19 -36.76
CA ASP A 133 -2.65 -19.56 -35.61
C ASP A 133 -2.30 -18.31 -34.80
N CYS A 134 -3.35 -17.63 -34.34
CA CYS A 134 -3.24 -16.44 -33.51
C CYS A 134 -4.39 -16.37 -32.51
N CYS A 135 -4.09 -15.74 -31.38
CA CYS A 135 -5.09 -15.30 -30.42
C CYS A 135 -5.14 -13.77 -30.44
N THR A 136 -6.35 -13.23 -30.35
CA THR A 136 -6.60 -11.80 -30.32
C THR A 136 -7.46 -11.45 -29.11
N VAL A 137 -7.08 -10.38 -28.41
CA VAL A 137 -7.85 -9.82 -27.30
C VAL A 137 -8.24 -8.40 -27.70
N MET A 138 -9.52 -8.22 -27.99
CA MET A 138 -10.09 -6.91 -28.29
C MET A 138 -10.67 -6.34 -26.99
N THR A 139 -10.27 -5.13 -26.60
CA THR A 139 -10.84 -4.44 -25.43
C THR A 139 -11.30 -3.06 -25.86
N ARG A 140 -12.49 -2.68 -25.42
CA ARG A 140 -13.08 -1.35 -25.60
C ARG A 140 -13.39 -0.76 -24.23
N TYR A 141 -12.97 0.48 -24.03
CA TYR A 141 -13.32 1.31 -22.90
C TYR A 141 -14.51 2.20 -23.30
N TYR A 142 -15.48 2.31 -22.41
CA TYR A 142 -16.65 3.16 -22.62
C TYR A 142 -17.02 3.87 -21.33
N THR A 143 -17.21 5.18 -21.44
CA THR A 143 -17.81 6.00 -20.39
C THR A 143 -19.11 6.60 -20.90
N ALA A 144 -20.19 6.42 -20.12
CA ALA A 144 -21.51 6.99 -20.44
C ALA A 144 -21.54 8.52 -20.24
N SER A 145 -20.63 9.04 -19.44
CA SER A 145 -20.43 10.47 -19.22
C SER A 145 -19.10 10.85 -19.88
N GLY A 146 -19.14 11.61 -20.97
CA GLY A 146 -18.10 12.62 -21.10
C GLY A 146 -18.17 13.42 -19.82
N SER A 147 -17.06 13.57 -19.10
CA SER A 147 -16.94 14.44 -17.92
C SER A 147 -17.97 15.55 -18.04
N ALA A 148 -18.94 15.62 -17.12
CA ALA A 148 -19.95 16.67 -17.11
C ALA A 148 -19.22 17.97 -16.78
N VAL A 149 -18.50 18.50 -17.76
CA VAL A 149 -17.86 19.79 -17.74
C VAL A 149 -19.03 20.76 -17.84
N LEU A 150 -19.43 21.29 -16.69
CA LEU A 150 -20.21 22.51 -16.66
C LEU A 150 -19.49 23.51 -17.58
N PRO A 151 -20.17 24.10 -18.57
CA PRO A 151 -19.53 25.04 -19.48
C PRO A 151 -18.88 26.14 -18.64
N ASN A 152 -17.57 26.37 -18.84
CA ASN A 152 -16.70 27.34 -18.14
C ASN A 152 -16.02 26.89 -16.83
N LEU A 153 -16.10 25.62 -16.42
CA LEU A 153 -15.32 25.08 -15.29
C LEU A 153 -14.57 23.82 -15.71
N THR A 154 -13.36 23.98 -16.25
CA THR A 154 -12.39 22.89 -16.39
C THR A 154 -11.81 22.58 -15.01
N PHE A 155 -12.52 21.77 -14.23
CA PHE A 155 -11.90 21.10 -13.10
C PHE A 155 -11.04 19.96 -13.67
N ASP A 156 -9.73 20.07 -13.54
CA ASP A 156 -8.80 18.95 -13.71
C ASP A 156 -9.04 17.95 -12.57
N TYR A 157 -10.12 17.18 -12.68
CA TYR A 157 -10.19 15.92 -11.95
C TYR A 157 -8.99 15.09 -12.41
N LEU A 158 -8.18 14.63 -11.46
CA LEU A 158 -7.07 13.71 -11.73
C LEU A 158 -7.61 12.57 -12.59
N ARG A 159 -7.24 12.54 -13.88
CA ARG A 159 -7.61 11.44 -14.79
C ARG A 159 -7.18 10.14 -14.13
N GLU A 160 -8.12 9.22 -13.93
CA GLU A 160 -7.76 7.91 -13.40
C GLU A 160 -7.10 7.10 -14.52
N TYR A 161 -5.85 6.71 -14.29
CA TYR A 161 -5.11 5.85 -15.21
C TYR A 161 -5.12 4.41 -14.73
N GLU A 162 -5.31 3.50 -15.66
CA GLU A 162 -5.10 2.07 -15.48
C GLU A 162 -3.74 1.68 -16.03
N LEU A 163 -2.95 0.97 -15.23
CA LEU A 163 -1.69 0.40 -15.66
C LEU A 163 -1.96 -0.87 -16.48
N TYR A 164 -1.41 -0.93 -17.68
CA TYR A 164 -1.57 -2.05 -18.58
C TYR A 164 -0.23 -2.48 -19.18
N GLN A 165 0.00 -3.79 -19.17
CA GLN A 165 1.13 -4.44 -19.84
C GLN A 165 0.55 -5.49 -20.80
N PRO A 166 0.81 -5.39 -22.12
CA PRO A 166 0.43 -6.47 -23.04
C PRO A 166 1.26 -7.73 -22.73
N SER A 167 0.59 -8.87 -22.66
CA SER A 167 1.21 -10.19 -22.45
C SER A 167 1.59 -10.88 -23.75
N GLY A 168 0.93 -10.51 -24.85
CA GLY A 168 1.18 -10.98 -26.20
C GLY A 168 2.41 -10.33 -26.83
N LEU A 169 2.41 -10.28 -28.16
CA LEU A 169 3.54 -9.74 -28.93
C LEU A 169 3.44 -8.24 -29.09
N LEU A 170 2.23 -7.74 -29.38
CA LEU A 170 1.96 -6.33 -29.54
C LEU A 170 0.49 -6.01 -29.33
N ALA A 171 0.22 -4.76 -28.99
CA ALA A 171 -1.10 -4.16 -28.88
C ALA A 171 -1.17 -2.94 -29.80
N LEU A 172 -2.26 -2.85 -30.57
CA LEU A 172 -2.55 -1.70 -31.43
C LEU A 172 -3.69 -0.89 -30.86
N PHE A 173 -3.55 0.43 -30.97
CA PHE A 173 -4.59 1.39 -30.68
C PHE A 173 -4.87 2.15 -31.98
N PRO A 174 -6.14 2.18 -32.45
CA PRO A 174 -6.51 2.84 -33.68
C PRO A 174 -6.34 4.38 -33.60
N VAL A 175 -6.39 4.95 -32.39
CA VAL A 175 -6.17 6.38 -32.12
C VAL A 175 -5.14 6.50 -31.01
N ALA A 176 -4.07 7.26 -31.22
CA ALA A 176 -3.00 7.46 -30.25
C ALA A 176 -3.27 8.65 -29.30
N SER A 177 -4.39 8.60 -28.57
CA SER A 177 -4.79 9.64 -27.60
C SER A 177 -5.11 9.06 -26.22
N GLY A 178 -4.83 9.81 -25.15
CA GLY A 178 -5.17 9.37 -23.79
C GLY A 178 -4.34 8.17 -23.29
N ILE A 179 -3.12 8.00 -23.79
CA ILE A 179 -2.18 6.95 -23.40
C ILE A 179 -0.90 7.60 -22.86
N GLN A 180 -0.36 7.08 -21.76
CA GLN A 180 0.99 7.44 -21.31
C GLN A 180 1.92 6.24 -21.41
N TYR A 181 3.13 6.48 -21.86
CA TYR A 181 4.19 5.46 -21.93
C TYR A 181 5.32 5.82 -20.98
N LEU A 182 6.04 4.80 -20.52
CA LEU A 182 7.14 4.96 -19.58
C LEU A 182 8.47 5.13 -20.34
N ARG A 183 9.18 6.22 -20.07
CA ARG A 183 10.53 6.44 -20.62
C ARG A 183 11.44 7.07 -19.58
N HIS A 184 12.60 6.46 -19.34
CA HIS A 184 13.59 6.92 -18.36
C HIS A 184 12.95 7.24 -16.99
N ASP A 185 12.10 6.33 -16.48
CA ASP A 185 11.34 6.47 -15.23
C ASP A 185 10.33 7.64 -15.16
N SER A 186 10.02 8.26 -16.30
CA SER A 186 9.01 9.31 -16.44
C SER A 186 7.84 8.87 -17.32
N TRP A 187 6.62 9.21 -16.92
CA TRP A 187 5.43 8.99 -17.73
C TRP A 187 5.25 10.14 -18.72
N ASN A 188 5.18 9.81 -20.02
CA ASN A 188 5.00 10.78 -21.09
C ASN A 188 3.65 10.51 -21.78
N THR A 189 2.85 11.55 -21.97
CA THR A 189 1.53 11.45 -22.62
C THR A 189 1.67 11.50 -24.14
N ILE A 190 0.88 10.68 -24.83
CA ILE A 190 0.74 10.64 -26.28
C ILE A 190 -0.62 11.25 -26.64
N GLU A 191 -0.59 12.30 -27.45
CA GLU A 191 -1.78 13.02 -27.96
C GLU A 191 -1.61 13.29 -29.46
N ASP A 192 -1.59 12.21 -30.25
CA ASP A 192 -1.45 12.27 -31.71
C ASP A 192 -2.67 11.58 -32.36
N GLU A 193 -3.76 12.35 -32.54
CA GLU A 193 -5.05 11.85 -33.04
C GLU A 193 -5.07 11.43 -34.51
N ASP A 194 -3.96 11.61 -35.25
CA ASP A 194 -3.86 11.24 -36.67
C ASP A 194 -2.96 10.01 -36.89
N CYS A 195 -2.60 9.30 -35.81
CA CYS A 195 -1.72 8.14 -35.84
C CYS A 195 -2.35 6.93 -35.15
N LEU A 196 -1.97 5.73 -35.60
CA LEU A 196 -2.16 4.52 -34.81
C LEU A 196 -0.98 4.36 -33.86
N LEU A 197 -1.24 3.84 -32.66
CA LEU A 197 -0.18 3.47 -31.71
C LEU A 197 0.08 1.97 -31.80
N ILE A 198 1.34 1.59 -31.90
CA ILE A 198 1.79 0.21 -31.75
C ILE A 198 2.68 0.14 -30.51
N HIS A 199 2.34 -0.76 -29.60
CA HIS A 199 3.08 -1.00 -28.37
C HIS A 199 3.40 -2.49 -28.23
N THR A 200 4.66 -2.82 -27.95
CA THR A 200 5.11 -4.21 -27.85
C THR A 200 4.74 -4.83 -26.52
N GLY A 201 4.54 -6.15 -26.50
CA GLY A 201 4.22 -6.91 -25.30
C GLY A 201 5.40 -7.70 -24.74
N ASP A 202 5.17 -8.28 -23.56
CA ASP A 202 6.18 -9.03 -22.81
C ASP A 202 6.65 -10.29 -23.55
N LEU A 203 5.79 -10.94 -24.35
CA LEU A 203 6.21 -12.12 -25.12
C LEU A 203 7.29 -11.77 -26.15
N LEU A 204 7.17 -10.62 -26.84
CA LEU A 204 8.17 -10.20 -27.81
C LEU A 204 9.51 -9.88 -27.12
N ALA A 205 9.46 -9.22 -25.96
CA ALA A 205 10.65 -8.95 -25.16
C ALA A 205 11.35 -10.24 -24.72
N ARG A 206 10.60 -11.28 -24.33
CA ARG A 206 11.18 -12.60 -23.98
C ARG A 206 11.79 -13.30 -25.19
N LEU A 207 11.13 -13.29 -26.34
CA LEU A 207 11.63 -13.89 -27.58
C LEU A 207 12.91 -13.20 -28.08
N SER A 208 13.08 -11.93 -27.76
CA SER A 208 14.28 -11.14 -28.13
C SER A 208 15.58 -11.54 -27.44
N LYS A 209 15.52 -12.35 -26.37
CA LYS A 209 16.68 -12.71 -25.53
C LYS A 209 17.49 -11.50 -25.04
N GLY A 210 16.82 -10.38 -24.80
CA GLY A 210 17.41 -9.15 -24.27
C GLY A 210 17.77 -8.09 -25.33
N ALA A 211 17.48 -8.34 -26.62
CA ALA A 211 17.61 -7.31 -27.66
C ALA A 211 16.50 -6.25 -27.58
N HIS A 212 15.37 -6.58 -26.97
CA HIS A 212 14.20 -5.72 -26.83
C HIS A 212 13.62 -5.82 -25.42
N THR A 213 13.08 -4.71 -24.93
CA THR A 213 12.36 -4.62 -23.65
C THR A 213 11.01 -3.96 -23.87
N SER A 214 9.98 -4.44 -23.19
CA SER A 214 8.65 -3.81 -23.19
C SER A 214 8.35 -3.28 -21.78
N SER A 215 7.72 -2.10 -21.70
CA SER A 215 7.35 -1.42 -20.47
C SER A 215 5.82 -1.26 -20.36
N PRO A 216 5.27 -1.01 -19.17
CA PRO A 216 3.84 -0.85 -19.02
C PRO A 216 3.39 0.53 -19.50
N ILE A 217 2.17 0.60 -20.04
CA ILE A 217 1.50 1.84 -20.42
C ILE A 217 0.37 2.17 -19.44
N ARG A 218 -0.04 3.43 -19.44
CA ARG A 218 -1.20 3.92 -18.68
C ARG A 218 -2.29 4.33 -19.64
N ILE A 219 -3.49 3.79 -19.46
CA ILE A 219 -4.66 4.10 -20.26
C ILE A 219 -5.63 4.89 -19.38
N VAL A 220 -6.16 5.99 -19.91
CA VAL A 220 -7.20 6.79 -19.24
C VAL A 220 -8.48 5.96 -19.11
N LYS A 221 -8.99 5.75 -17.88
CA LYS A 221 -10.18 4.92 -17.64
C LYS A 221 -11.46 5.50 -18.22
N ASP A 222 -11.60 6.82 -18.20
CA ASP A 222 -12.70 7.59 -18.79
C ASP A 222 -12.52 7.81 -20.30
N SER A 223 -11.68 7.02 -20.95
CA SER A 223 -11.53 7.06 -22.41
C SER A 223 -12.60 6.23 -23.12
N LYS A 224 -12.80 6.56 -24.40
CA LYS A 224 -13.57 5.74 -25.34
C LYS A 224 -12.64 4.95 -26.26
N MET A 225 -11.55 4.45 -25.69
CA MET A 225 -10.45 3.79 -26.41
C MET A 225 -10.83 2.38 -26.85
N VAL A 226 -10.34 1.97 -28.02
CA VAL A 226 -10.36 0.57 -28.48
C VAL A 226 -8.92 0.09 -28.59
N ARG A 227 -8.67 -1.18 -28.29
CA ARG A 227 -7.36 -1.79 -28.53
C ARG A 227 -7.50 -3.23 -28.99
N LEU A 228 -6.55 -3.67 -29.80
CA LEU A 228 -6.39 -5.07 -30.17
C LEU A 228 -5.00 -5.55 -29.79
N GLU A 229 -4.93 -6.52 -28.90
CA GLU A 229 -3.71 -7.27 -28.60
C GLU A 229 -3.67 -8.55 -29.44
N ILE A 230 -2.50 -8.87 -29.99
CA ILE A 230 -2.25 -10.12 -30.70
C ILE A 230 -1.16 -10.95 -30.02
N SER A 231 -1.41 -12.25 -29.94
CA SER A 231 -0.45 -13.24 -29.51
C SER A 231 -0.50 -14.47 -30.43
N PRO A 232 0.48 -15.38 -30.33
CA PRO A 232 0.34 -16.73 -30.87
C PRO A 232 -0.90 -17.41 -30.27
N SER A 233 -1.31 -18.53 -30.87
CA SER A 233 -2.40 -19.37 -30.36
C SER A 233 -2.23 -19.67 -28.87
N LEU A 234 -3.34 -19.80 -28.14
CA LEU A 234 -3.34 -20.09 -26.71
C LEU A 234 -2.61 -21.39 -26.35
N GLY A 235 -2.52 -22.33 -27.30
CA GLY A 235 -1.78 -23.58 -27.17
C GLY A 235 -0.26 -23.44 -27.30
N TYR A 236 0.25 -22.28 -27.72
CA TYR A 236 1.68 -22.03 -27.87
C TYR A 236 2.42 -22.18 -26.53
N ILE A 237 3.57 -22.85 -26.58
CA ILE A 237 4.46 -23.06 -25.43
C ILE A 237 5.74 -22.29 -25.71
N ASN A 238 6.08 -21.38 -24.80
CA ASN A 238 7.32 -20.59 -24.93
C ASN A 238 8.57 -21.42 -24.57
N GLU A 239 9.77 -20.87 -24.81
CA GLU A 239 11.04 -21.55 -24.51
C GLU A 239 11.18 -21.96 -23.02
N SER A 240 10.47 -21.29 -22.10
CA SER A 240 10.44 -21.64 -20.67
C SER A 240 9.44 -22.73 -20.31
N GLY A 241 8.72 -23.31 -21.27
CA GLY A 241 7.71 -24.34 -21.04
C GLY A 241 6.36 -23.84 -20.54
N VAL A 242 6.15 -22.53 -20.48
CA VAL A 242 4.89 -21.90 -20.03
C VAL A 242 3.97 -21.70 -21.23
N ARG A 243 2.70 -22.07 -21.08
CA ARG A 243 1.66 -21.91 -22.10
C ARG A 243 1.20 -20.46 -22.19
N GLN A 244 0.93 -19.99 -23.40
CA GLN A 244 0.41 -18.63 -23.61
C GLN A 244 -0.94 -18.40 -22.88
N LEU A 245 -1.77 -19.44 -22.79
CA LEU A 245 -3.00 -19.40 -21.99
C LEU A 245 -2.76 -19.02 -20.52
N GLU A 246 -1.71 -19.54 -19.89
CA GLU A 246 -1.41 -19.25 -18.48
C GLU A 246 -0.95 -17.80 -18.30
N VAL A 247 -0.17 -17.29 -19.25
CA VAL A 247 0.30 -15.90 -19.23
C VAL A 247 -0.87 -14.93 -19.42
N LEU A 248 -1.75 -15.21 -20.39
CA LEU A 248 -2.96 -14.41 -20.61
C LEU A 248 -3.88 -14.48 -19.38
N LEU A 249 -4.07 -15.66 -18.80
CA LEU A 249 -4.90 -15.81 -17.61
C LEU A 249 -4.36 -15.01 -16.43
N ASP A 250 -3.06 -15.04 -16.18
CA ASP A 250 -2.42 -14.26 -15.12
C ASP A 250 -2.62 -12.74 -15.32
N GLN A 251 -2.56 -12.27 -16.58
CA GLN A 251 -2.86 -10.88 -16.95
C GLN A 251 -4.34 -10.52 -16.70
N GLN A 252 -5.28 -11.40 -17.10
CA GLN A 252 -6.72 -11.17 -16.93
C GLN A 252 -7.15 -11.15 -15.46
N ILE A 253 -6.58 -12.03 -14.64
CA ILE A 253 -6.84 -12.05 -13.18
C ILE A 253 -6.35 -10.75 -12.54
N SER A 254 -5.19 -10.25 -12.97
CA SER A 254 -4.64 -8.99 -12.48
C SER A 254 -5.47 -7.77 -12.91
N ALA A 255 -6.04 -7.80 -14.12
CA ALA A 255 -6.86 -6.73 -14.68
C ALA A 255 -8.30 -6.71 -14.11
N PHE A 256 -8.88 -7.88 -13.81
CA PHE A 256 -10.26 -8.04 -13.35
C PHE A 256 -10.33 -8.87 -12.05
N PRO A 257 -9.85 -8.33 -10.92
CA PRO A 257 -9.76 -9.08 -9.66
C PRO A 257 -11.12 -9.54 -9.13
N GLU A 258 -12.17 -8.72 -9.28
CA GLU A 258 -13.52 -9.05 -8.80
C GLU A 258 -14.13 -10.25 -9.56
N VAL A 259 -13.89 -10.32 -10.87
CA VAL A 259 -14.33 -11.42 -11.73
C VAL A 259 -13.53 -12.68 -11.39
N ALA A 260 -12.21 -12.52 -11.22
CA ALA A 260 -11.32 -13.62 -10.91
C ALA A 260 -11.63 -14.25 -9.54
N GLU A 261 -11.96 -13.46 -8.52
CA GLU A 261 -12.40 -13.99 -7.22
C GLU A 261 -13.69 -14.81 -7.32
N LYS A 262 -14.61 -14.42 -8.21
CA LYS A 262 -15.88 -15.12 -8.41
C LYS A 262 -15.75 -16.43 -9.19
N PHE A 263 -15.01 -16.42 -10.29
CA PHE A 263 -14.96 -17.56 -11.23
C PHE A 263 -13.70 -18.43 -11.07
N ARG A 264 -12.61 -17.88 -10.55
CA ARG A 264 -11.28 -18.51 -10.46
C ARG A 264 -10.55 -18.19 -9.15
N PRO A 265 -11.14 -18.55 -7.99
CA PRO A 265 -10.56 -18.20 -6.69
C PRO A 265 -9.21 -18.88 -6.44
N ALA A 266 -9.00 -20.10 -6.95
CA ALA A 266 -7.76 -20.86 -6.78
C ALA A 266 -6.59 -20.18 -7.51
N GLU A 267 -6.75 -19.82 -8.78
CA GLU A 267 -5.72 -19.14 -9.57
C GLU A 267 -5.44 -17.73 -9.04
N THR A 268 -6.48 -17.03 -8.57
CA THR A 268 -6.34 -15.71 -7.93
C THR A 268 -5.50 -15.80 -6.66
N GLY A 269 -5.80 -16.76 -5.78
CA GLY A 269 -5.02 -16.94 -4.57
C GLY A 269 -3.58 -17.39 -4.86
N ARG A 270 -3.37 -18.20 -5.91
CA ARG A 270 -2.03 -18.56 -6.40
C ARG A 270 -1.21 -17.33 -6.80
N LEU A 271 -1.81 -16.38 -7.53
CA LEU A 271 -1.15 -15.14 -7.95
C LEU A 271 -0.86 -14.22 -6.77
N LYS A 272 -1.84 -13.99 -5.90
CA LYS A 272 -1.64 -13.20 -4.66
C LYS A 272 -0.52 -13.78 -3.80
N LEU A 273 -0.40 -15.12 -3.73
CA LEU A 273 0.68 -15.80 -3.03
C LEU A 273 2.05 -15.53 -3.69
N LYS A 274 2.15 -15.67 -5.01
CA LYS A 274 3.39 -15.36 -5.76
C LYS A 274 3.83 -13.91 -5.56
N GLU A 275 2.90 -12.96 -5.61
CA GLU A 275 3.18 -11.54 -5.35
C GLU A 275 3.65 -11.31 -3.91
N THR A 276 3.00 -11.96 -2.94
CA THR A 276 3.39 -11.90 -1.53
C THR A 276 4.79 -12.46 -1.33
N VAL A 277 5.14 -13.60 -1.95
CA VAL A 277 6.49 -14.18 -1.91
C VAL A 277 7.52 -13.22 -2.53
N LYS A 278 7.23 -12.62 -3.69
CA LYS A 278 8.11 -11.62 -4.33
C LYS A 278 8.32 -10.41 -3.43
N PHE A 279 7.26 -9.95 -2.76
CA PHE A 279 7.34 -8.88 -1.77
C PHE A 279 8.21 -9.29 -0.57
N LEU A 280 8.03 -10.49 -0.01
CA LEU A 280 8.83 -10.98 1.12
C LEU A 280 10.31 -11.16 0.78
N LYS A 281 10.65 -11.63 -0.43
CA LYS A 281 12.04 -11.67 -0.93
C LYS A 281 12.66 -10.27 -0.96
N THR A 282 11.90 -9.30 -1.45
CA THR A 282 12.35 -7.89 -1.52
C THR A 282 12.48 -7.29 -0.11
N LEU A 283 11.50 -7.55 0.75
CA LEU A 283 11.49 -7.10 2.14
C LEU A 283 12.68 -7.66 2.91
N TYR A 284 12.97 -8.96 2.81
CA TYR A 284 14.12 -9.58 3.45
C TYR A 284 15.44 -8.91 3.04
N ARG A 285 15.62 -8.63 1.74
CA ARG A 285 16.79 -7.92 1.23
C ARG A 285 16.92 -6.51 1.81
N ILE A 286 15.82 -5.74 1.82
CA ILE A 286 15.79 -4.38 2.37
C ILE A 286 16.08 -4.41 3.87
N THR A 287 15.43 -5.29 4.62
CA THR A 287 15.64 -5.43 6.07
C THR A 287 17.09 -5.79 6.39
N ILE A 288 17.72 -6.73 5.66
CA ILE A 288 19.16 -6.98 5.83
C ILE A 288 19.97 -5.71 5.59
N SER A 289 19.73 -4.99 4.47
CA SER A 289 20.46 -3.76 4.17
C SER A 289 20.33 -2.72 5.28
N VAL A 290 19.11 -2.48 5.78
CA VAL A 290 18.87 -1.52 6.86
C VAL A 290 19.53 -1.96 8.16
N LEU A 291 19.38 -3.24 8.55
CA LEU A 291 20.02 -3.76 9.76
C LEU A 291 21.56 -3.72 9.68
N THR A 292 22.13 -4.01 8.50
CA THR A 292 23.58 -3.87 8.29
C THR A 292 24.05 -2.43 8.40
N LEU A 293 23.30 -1.48 7.82
CA LEU A 293 23.60 -0.05 7.94
C LEU A 293 23.52 0.40 9.41
N HIS A 294 22.50 -0.05 10.14
CA HIS A 294 22.35 0.27 11.54
C HIS A 294 23.50 -0.29 12.39
N LYS A 295 23.97 -1.51 12.09
CA LYS A 295 25.14 -2.09 12.76
C LYS A 295 26.44 -1.34 12.47
N MET A 296 26.61 -0.83 11.25
CA MET A 296 27.77 0.00 10.89
C MET A 296 27.76 1.31 11.69
N ASN A 297 26.59 1.92 11.85
CA ASN A 297 26.44 3.18 12.60
C ASN A 297 26.53 2.97 14.12
N HIS A 298 26.08 1.82 14.62
CA HIS A 298 26.05 1.47 16.04
C HIS A 298 26.70 0.10 16.31
N PRO A 299 28.04 0.02 16.32
CA PRO A 299 28.77 -1.25 16.40
C PRO A 299 28.56 -2.00 17.73
N SER A 300 28.24 -1.28 18.83
CA SER A 300 27.96 -1.85 20.15
C SER A 300 26.54 -2.40 20.30
N VAL A 301 25.62 -2.04 19.40
CA VAL A 301 24.21 -2.44 19.49
C VAL A 301 24.04 -3.83 18.87
N HIS A 302 23.48 -4.75 19.66
CA HIS A 302 23.22 -6.13 19.25
C HIS A 302 21.74 -6.41 18.95
N PHE A 303 20.83 -5.61 19.51
CA PHE A 303 19.39 -5.68 19.32
C PHE A 303 18.87 -4.32 18.93
N VAL A 304 17.92 -4.28 17.99
CA VAL A 304 17.29 -3.04 17.55
C VAL A 304 15.79 -3.18 17.61
N GLU A 305 15.14 -2.20 18.21
CA GLU A 305 13.69 -2.08 18.26
C GLU A 305 13.11 -1.92 16.86
N LEU A 306 12.05 -2.68 16.56
CA LEU A 306 11.42 -2.67 15.24
C LEU A 306 10.84 -1.30 14.91
N ASP A 307 10.26 -0.61 15.89
CA ASP A 307 9.63 0.70 15.71
C ASP A 307 10.60 1.77 15.15
N LEU A 308 11.88 1.67 15.47
CA LEU A 308 12.91 2.59 14.97
C LEU A 308 13.28 2.30 13.50
N VAL A 309 13.18 1.04 13.07
CA VAL A 309 13.68 0.57 11.78
C VAL A 309 12.56 0.46 10.73
N LEU A 310 11.33 0.19 11.17
CA LEU A 310 10.15 0.03 10.31
C LEU A 310 9.87 1.24 9.41
N PRO A 311 10.01 2.51 9.86
CA PRO A 311 9.84 3.66 8.98
C PRO A 311 10.86 3.67 7.84
N GLN A 312 12.13 3.34 8.13
CA GLN A 312 13.19 3.29 7.12
C GLN A 312 12.96 2.14 6.13
N ILE A 313 12.57 0.96 6.63
CA ILE A 313 12.22 -0.20 5.79
C ILE A 313 11.01 0.14 4.90
N SER A 314 9.97 0.79 5.44
CA SER A 314 8.77 1.18 4.69
C SER A 314 9.11 2.19 3.58
N ASN A 315 9.96 3.16 3.87
CA ASN A 315 10.42 4.14 2.88
C ASN A 315 11.22 3.48 1.75
N MET A 316 12.14 2.56 2.09
CA MET A 316 12.91 1.83 1.08
C MET A 316 12.06 0.84 0.27
N ALA A 317 11.04 0.24 0.89
CA ALA A 317 10.12 -0.67 0.23
C ALA A 317 9.03 0.04 -0.60
N LYS A 318 8.88 1.37 -0.46
CA LYS A 318 7.80 2.18 -1.04
C LYS A 318 6.39 1.64 -0.74
N ARG A 319 6.26 0.91 0.38
CA ARG A 319 5.00 0.29 0.85
C ARG A 319 5.02 0.30 2.37
N LYS A 320 3.85 0.45 3.00
CA LYS A 320 3.71 0.34 4.45
C LYS A 320 4.09 -1.07 4.90
N VAL A 321 5.15 -1.19 5.70
CA VAL A 321 5.60 -2.45 6.31
C VAL A 321 5.22 -2.46 7.78
N THR A 322 4.65 -3.56 8.23
CA THR A 322 4.23 -3.78 9.62
C THR A 322 5.08 -4.87 10.29
N GLU A 323 5.02 -4.95 11.62
CA GLU A 323 5.68 -6.05 12.38
C GLU A 323 5.24 -7.43 11.87
N MET A 324 3.97 -7.56 11.48
CA MET A 324 3.39 -8.80 10.95
C MET A 324 4.10 -9.27 9.68
N ASP A 325 4.56 -8.37 8.83
CA ASP A 325 5.25 -8.72 7.58
C ASP A 325 6.63 -9.33 7.85
N LEU A 326 7.31 -8.87 8.90
CA LEU A 326 8.58 -9.46 9.36
C LEU A 326 8.35 -10.80 10.05
N LEU A 327 7.26 -10.95 10.80
CA LEU A 327 6.87 -12.23 11.40
C LEU A 327 6.55 -13.29 10.34
N LYS A 328 5.92 -12.90 9.21
CA LYS A 328 5.70 -13.79 8.06
C LYS A 328 7.01 -14.33 7.47
N ILE A 329 8.10 -13.54 7.50
CA ILE A 329 9.43 -14.03 7.10
C ILE A 329 9.92 -15.10 8.09
N THR A 330 9.78 -14.85 9.39
CA THR A 330 10.22 -15.81 10.41
C THR A 330 9.40 -17.09 10.47
N SER A 331 8.13 -17.07 10.05
CA SER A 331 7.32 -18.28 9.95
C SER A 331 7.76 -19.17 8.79
N ILE A 332 8.24 -18.59 7.69
CA ILE A 332 8.79 -19.34 6.55
C ILE A 332 10.19 -19.84 6.86
N TRP A 333 11.02 -18.99 7.48
CA TRP A 333 12.38 -19.34 7.87
C TRP A 333 12.69 -18.89 9.29
N GLU A 334 12.61 -19.83 10.23
CA GLU A 334 12.82 -19.58 11.66
C GLU A 334 14.20 -19.03 12.02
N LEU A 335 15.19 -19.24 11.16
CA LEU A 335 16.56 -18.78 11.36
C LEU A 335 16.84 -17.43 10.69
N ALA A 336 15.86 -16.83 10.02
CA ALA A 336 16.00 -15.55 9.31
C ALA A 336 16.31 -14.40 10.28
N TYR A 337 15.57 -14.30 11.38
CA TYR A 337 15.72 -13.28 12.41
C TYR A 337 15.59 -13.90 13.80
N VAL A 338 16.36 -13.41 14.76
CA VAL A 338 16.11 -13.67 16.18
C VAL A 338 15.32 -12.49 16.70
N ILE A 339 14.01 -12.70 16.87
CA ILE A 339 13.09 -11.69 17.39
C ILE A 339 12.90 -11.95 18.89
N ARG A 340 13.13 -10.92 19.72
CA ARG A 340 12.90 -10.95 21.16
C ARG A 340 11.93 -9.84 21.54
N ARG A 341 11.27 -9.96 22.69
CA ARG A 341 10.51 -8.85 23.28
C ARG A 341 11.35 -8.19 24.35
N ASN A 342 11.50 -6.87 24.29
CA ASN A 342 12.12 -6.10 25.34
C ASN A 342 11.22 -6.11 26.61
N ALA A 343 11.77 -5.68 27.75
CA ALA A 343 11.04 -5.54 29.01
C ALA A 343 9.81 -4.62 28.90
N GLU A 344 9.81 -3.70 27.94
CA GLU A 344 8.71 -2.78 27.63
C GLU A 344 7.64 -3.39 26.70
N GLY A 345 7.86 -4.60 26.19
CA GLY A 345 6.93 -5.32 25.32
C GLY A 345 7.11 -5.07 23.82
N VAL A 346 8.05 -4.21 23.43
CA VAL A 346 8.42 -3.91 22.03
C VAL A 346 9.22 -5.07 21.43
N LEU A 347 9.02 -5.36 20.13
CA LEU A 347 9.79 -6.37 19.41
C LEU A 347 11.16 -5.83 19.01
N GLU A 348 12.21 -6.60 19.31
CA GLU A 348 13.58 -6.32 18.94
C GLU A 348 14.12 -7.41 18.01
N VAL A 349 14.89 -7.01 17.00
CA VAL A 349 15.61 -7.93 16.10
C VAL A 349 17.09 -7.92 16.44
N GLU A 350 17.67 -9.11 16.60
CA GLU A 350 19.11 -9.29 16.75
C GLU A 350 19.85 -8.97 15.44
N ILE A 351 20.86 -8.10 15.51
CA ILE A 351 21.80 -7.90 14.42
C ILE A 351 23.01 -8.80 14.62
N LYS A 352 23.00 -9.97 13.97
CA LYS A 352 24.14 -10.88 13.97
C LYS A 352 25.33 -10.25 13.23
N PRO A 353 26.55 -10.29 13.79
CA PRO A 353 27.74 -9.76 13.13
C PRO A 353 28.07 -10.48 11.80
N SER A 354 27.59 -11.72 11.63
CA SER A 354 27.70 -12.48 10.38
C SER A 354 26.90 -11.88 9.21
N LEU A 355 25.93 -10.99 9.45
CA LEU A 355 25.14 -10.35 8.39
C LEU A 355 25.98 -9.44 7.49
N LEU A 356 27.07 -8.85 8.01
CA LEU A 356 27.98 -7.99 7.26
C LEU A 356 28.78 -8.76 6.19
N GLN A 357 29.14 -10.02 6.48
CA GLN A 357 29.95 -10.85 5.59
C GLN A 357 29.07 -11.79 4.74
N LYS A 358 27.96 -12.30 5.30
CA LYS A 358 27.10 -13.31 4.66
C LYS A 358 25.74 -12.80 4.20
N GLY A 359 25.46 -11.50 4.25
CA GLY A 359 24.15 -10.94 3.89
C GLY A 359 23.65 -11.35 2.50
N LYS A 360 24.55 -11.41 1.50
CA LYS A 360 24.22 -11.88 0.14
C LYS A 360 23.92 -13.38 0.10
N GLU A 361 24.73 -14.20 0.77
CA GLU A 361 24.54 -15.65 0.85
C GLU A 361 23.23 -16.00 1.57
N MET A 362 22.91 -15.29 2.65
CA MET A 362 21.67 -15.43 3.41
C MET A 362 20.45 -15.02 2.57
N ALA A 363 20.55 -13.99 1.74
CA ALA A 363 19.49 -13.60 0.80
C ALA A 363 19.25 -14.67 -0.28
N VAL A 364 20.32 -15.25 -0.84
CA VAL A 364 20.21 -16.36 -1.80
C VAL A 364 19.62 -17.61 -1.13
N HIS A 365 20.03 -17.90 0.11
CA HIS A 365 19.48 -19.02 0.88
C HIS A 365 17.99 -18.82 1.17
N PHE A 366 17.59 -17.62 1.60
CA PHE A 366 16.18 -17.30 1.81
C PHE A 366 15.37 -17.47 0.54
N ASN A 367 15.87 -17.01 -0.62
CA ASN A 367 15.21 -17.23 -1.91
C ASN A 367 14.97 -18.72 -2.17
N LYS A 368 15.96 -19.59 -1.93
CA LYS A 368 15.79 -21.04 -2.07
C LYS A 368 14.77 -21.63 -1.11
N VAL A 369 14.76 -21.18 0.15
CA VAL A 369 13.83 -21.67 1.19
C VAL A 369 12.40 -21.27 0.84
N ILE A 370 12.16 -20.00 0.49
CA ILE A 370 10.82 -19.51 0.16
C ILE A 370 10.31 -20.08 -1.17
N ASP A 371 11.19 -20.36 -2.13
CA ASP A 371 10.81 -21.04 -3.38
C ASP A 371 10.38 -22.48 -3.11
N LYS A 372 11.12 -23.23 -2.28
CA LYS A 372 10.70 -24.58 -1.83
C LYS A 372 9.38 -24.55 -1.06
N TRP A 373 9.19 -23.54 -0.20
CA TRP A 373 7.96 -23.36 0.55
C TRP A 373 6.77 -23.07 -0.39
N LEU A 374 6.97 -22.23 -1.40
CA LEU A 374 5.98 -21.93 -2.43
C LEU A 374 5.63 -23.20 -3.22
N ASP A 375 6.63 -23.94 -3.70
CA ASP A 375 6.42 -25.18 -4.46
C ASP A 375 5.63 -26.22 -3.64
N GLY A 376 5.96 -26.38 -2.35
CA GLY A 376 5.22 -27.27 -1.44
C GLY A 376 3.77 -26.84 -1.20
N ARG A 377 3.50 -25.53 -1.12
CA ARG A 377 2.13 -24.99 -0.98
C ARG A 377 1.34 -25.07 -2.29
N LEU A 378 1.99 -24.94 -3.45
CA LEU A 378 1.34 -25.09 -4.76
C LEU A 378 0.98 -26.55 -5.08
N GLN A 379 1.72 -27.52 -4.53
CA GLN A 379 1.45 -28.95 -4.68
C GLN A 379 0.37 -29.47 -3.71
N SER A 380 0.16 -28.78 -2.58
CA SER A 380 -0.85 -29.14 -1.59
C SER A 380 -2.21 -28.61 -2.03
N GLN A 381 -3.02 -29.43 -2.71
CA GLN A 381 -4.38 -29.11 -3.20
C GLN A 381 -5.44 -28.99 -2.08
N ASP A 382 -5.15 -28.33 -0.96
CA ASP A 382 -6.21 -28.03 0.02
C ASP A 382 -6.97 -26.76 -0.39
N GLU A 383 -8.19 -27.00 -0.83
CA GLU A 383 -9.15 -26.05 -1.34
C GLU A 383 -9.48 -24.93 -0.34
N GLN A 384 -9.43 -23.70 -0.84
CA GLN A 384 -10.26 -22.55 -0.43
C GLN A 384 -10.08 -21.87 0.93
N SER A 385 -9.24 -22.34 1.87
CA SER A 385 -9.27 -21.74 3.23
C SER A 385 -8.00 -21.06 3.77
N GLN A 386 -6.81 -21.20 3.18
CA GLN A 386 -5.60 -20.58 3.76
C GLN A 386 -4.55 -20.17 2.72
N LEU A 387 -4.87 -19.20 1.87
CA LEU A 387 -3.90 -18.51 1.01
C LEU A 387 -3.44 -17.17 1.63
N ASP A 388 -3.31 -17.17 2.95
CA ASP A 388 -2.55 -16.16 3.68
C ASP A 388 -1.45 -16.89 4.44
N ILE A 389 -0.30 -16.24 4.61
CA ILE A 389 0.79 -16.79 5.44
C ILE A 389 0.30 -16.67 6.88
N SER A 390 -0.42 -17.70 7.31
CA SER A 390 -0.84 -17.83 8.69
C SER A 390 0.42 -17.94 9.52
N ILE A 391 0.56 -17.04 10.48
CA ILE A 391 1.60 -17.16 11.50
C ILE A 391 1.17 -18.35 12.36
N GLU A 392 1.64 -19.54 12.01
CA GLU A 392 1.28 -20.80 12.68
C GLU A 392 1.67 -20.81 14.16
N ARG A 393 2.48 -19.83 14.61
CA ARG A 393 2.82 -19.64 16.01
C ARG A 393 2.14 -18.39 16.58
N PRO A 394 1.23 -18.53 17.57
CA PRO A 394 0.80 -17.36 18.33
C PRO A 394 2.05 -16.70 18.95
N LEU A 395 2.06 -15.36 18.99
CA LEU A 395 3.04 -14.49 19.66
C LEU A 395 3.40 -14.90 21.12
N HIS A 396 2.72 -15.91 21.66
CA HIS A 396 2.90 -16.48 22.98
C HIS A 396 4.12 -17.43 23.09
N ASP A 397 4.58 -18.04 21.98
CA ASP A 397 5.71 -18.99 22.02
C ASP A 397 7.10 -18.34 21.96
N ILE A 398 7.18 -17.09 21.48
CA ILE A 398 8.43 -16.30 21.52
C ILE A 398 8.84 -16.00 22.99
N ALA A 399 7.89 -16.08 23.94
CA ALA A 399 8.15 -15.88 25.36
C ALA A 399 8.87 -17.05 26.06
N ASN A 400 8.89 -18.25 25.47
CA ASN A 400 9.37 -19.46 26.16
C ASN A 400 10.73 -20.01 25.70
N ARG A 401 11.41 -19.38 24.72
CA ARG A 401 12.83 -19.66 24.48
C ARG A 401 13.71 -18.90 25.49
N ARG A 402 13.65 -19.34 26.76
CA ARG A 402 14.75 -19.11 27.69
C ARG A 402 15.88 -20.05 27.29
N GLU A 403 16.94 -19.46 26.75
CA GLU A 403 18.23 -20.11 26.61
C GLU A 403 18.67 -20.66 27.97
N ASP A 404 18.99 -21.95 28.00
CA ASP A 404 19.81 -22.57 29.03
C ASP A 404 21.17 -21.86 29.07
N ALA A 405 21.26 -20.81 29.88
CA ALA A 405 22.51 -20.14 30.21
C ALA A 405 22.53 -19.79 31.71
N ILE A 406 23.24 -20.64 32.46
CA ILE A 406 23.94 -20.36 33.72
C ILE A 406 23.09 -19.68 34.81
N ARG A 407 22.56 -20.53 35.70
CA ARG A 407 22.04 -20.13 37.02
C ARG A 407 23.08 -19.34 37.81
N VAL A 408 22.95 -18.02 37.84
CA VAL A 408 23.40 -17.21 38.98
C VAL A 408 22.18 -16.94 39.84
N ARG A 409 22.12 -17.62 40.99
CA ARG A 409 21.12 -17.37 42.03
C ARG A 409 21.30 -15.94 42.56
N SER A 410 20.46 -15.01 42.15
CA SER A 410 20.20 -13.80 42.92
C SER A 410 18.93 -14.02 43.76
N LYS A 411 19.08 -13.83 45.07
CA LYS A 411 18.03 -13.99 46.08
C LYS A 411 16.95 -12.91 45.86
N SER A 412 15.70 -13.34 45.83
CA SER A 412 14.52 -12.48 45.79
C SER A 412 14.18 -11.92 47.18
N SER A 413 14.00 -10.61 47.25
CA SER A 413 13.06 -9.85 48.11
C SER A 413 13.29 -8.38 47.73
N PHE A 414 12.35 -7.59 47.20
CA PHE A 414 10.98 -7.33 47.61
C PHE A 414 10.11 -7.06 46.37
N SER A 415 8.90 -7.64 46.32
CA SER A 415 7.88 -7.23 45.33
C SER A 415 7.10 -6.03 45.87
N HIS A 416 7.37 -4.84 45.35
CA HIS A 416 6.36 -3.78 45.32
C HIS A 416 5.44 -4.09 44.14
N THR A 417 4.23 -4.55 44.44
CA THR A 417 3.17 -4.78 43.45
C THR A 417 2.76 -3.44 42.84
N ALA A 418 3.19 -3.20 41.60
CA ALA A 418 2.67 -2.14 40.76
C ALA A 418 1.16 -2.36 40.53
N ILE A 419 0.35 -1.35 40.86
CA ILE A 419 -1.10 -1.40 40.69
C ILE A 419 -1.41 -1.36 39.18
N SER A 420 -1.60 -2.53 38.59
CA SER A 420 -2.04 -2.68 37.20
C SER A 420 -3.55 -2.52 37.12
N LEU A 421 -4.03 -1.43 36.50
CA LEU A 421 -5.43 -1.19 36.19
C LEU A 421 -5.86 -2.03 34.95
N LYS A 422 -5.81 -3.36 35.05
CA LYS A 422 -6.45 -4.24 34.05
C LYS A 422 -7.91 -4.46 34.45
N GLY A 423 -8.79 -3.62 33.89
CA GLY A 423 -10.24 -3.74 34.03
C GLY A 423 -10.86 -4.72 33.03
N VAL A 424 -11.94 -5.37 33.48
CA VAL A 424 -12.93 -6.18 32.75
C VAL A 424 -12.57 -7.66 32.49
N SER A 425 -12.82 -8.50 33.50
CA SER A 425 -13.18 -9.90 33.28
C SER A 425 -14.68 -9.99 32.97
N LYS A 426 -15.04 -10.43 31.76
CA LYS A 426 -16.43 -10.75 31.36
C LYS A 426 -16.91 -12.02 32.07
N ARG A 427 -17.12 -11.98 33.39
CA ARG A 427 -17.89 -13.01 34.10
C ARG A 427 -19.34 -12.52 34.24
N PRO A 428 -20.34 -13.24 33.71
CA PRO A 428 -21.73 -12.89 33.95
C PRO A 428 -22.02 -13.03 35.45
N ALA A 429 -22.66 -12.01 36.03
CA ALA A 429 -23.09 -12.03 37.42
C ALA A 429 -24.10 -13.18 37.61
N LYS A 430 -23.85 -14.06 38.58
CA LYS A 430 -24.79 -15.14 38.94
C LYS A 430 -26.12 -14.55 39.40
N THR A 431 -27.19 -15.07 38.82
CA THR A 431 -28.61 -14.82 39.05
C THR A 431 -29.05 -15.45 40.37
N GLU A 432 -29.21 -14.65 41.42
CA GLU A 432 -30.28 -14.82 42.43
C GLU A 432 -30.62 -13.46 43.08
N PRO A 433 -31.82 -12.89 42.82
CA PRO A 433 -32.21 -11.62 43.40
C PRO A 433 -32.81 -11.82 44.80
N ASN A 434 -31.96 -11.79 45.83
CA ASN A 434 -32.45 -11.74 47.21
C ASN A 434 -32.73 -10.28 47.60
N THR A 435 -33.98 -9.84 47.43
CA THR A 435 -34.41 -8.42 47.52
C THR A 435 -34.13 -7.75 48.87
N LYS A 436 -34.22 -8.50 49.98
CA LYS A 436 -33.88 -7.98 51.32
C LYS A 436 -32.38 -7.71 51.49
N GLN A 437 -31.51 -8.58 50.99
CA GLN A 437 -30.06 -8.34 50.99
C GLN A 437 -29.67 -7.20 50.05
N LEU A 438 -30.46 -6.93 49.02
CA LEU A 438 -30.23 -5.85 48.07
C LEU A 438 -30.51 -4.48 48.70
N LEU A 439 -31.58 -4.36 49.48
CA LEU A 439 -31.90 -3.14 50.23
C LEU A 439 -30.85 -2.84 51.31
N ASP A 440 -30.37 -3.85 52.04
CA ASP A 440 -29.28 -3.67 53.00
C ASP A 440 -27.93 -3.35 52.32
N ARG A 441 -27.67 -3.90 51.13
CA ARG A 441 -26.53 -3.50 50.28
C ARG A 441 -26.66 -2.08 49.77
N ILE A 442 -27.86 -1.60 49.45
CA ILE A 442 -28.07 -0.20 49.02
C ILE A 442 -27.84 0.74 50.19
N ARG A 443 -28.40 0.47 51.38
CA ARG A 443 -28.16 1.27 52.60
C ARG A 443 -26.68 1.34 52.99
N THR A 444 -25.95 0.23 52.85
CA THR A 444 -24.50 0.21 53.11
C THR A 444 -23.69 0.87 52.00
N LYS A 445 -24.14 0.80 50.73
CA LYS A 445 -23.54 1.56 49.63
C LYS A 445 -23.72 3.06 49.79
N GLU A 446 -24.85 3.52 50.29
CA GLU A 446 -25.12 4.94 50.54
C GLU A 446 -24.19 5.50 51.63
N ARG A 447 -24.02 4.76 52.75
CA ARG A 447 -23.04 5.11 53.78
C ARG A 447 -21.60 5.12 53.23
N LYS A 448 -21.24 4.09 52.45
CA LYS A 448 -19.93 4.02 51.80
C LYS A 448 -19.74 5.09 50.73
N ALA A 449 -20.79 5.58 50.08
CA ALA A 449 -20.70 6.61 49.06
C ALA A 449 -20.23 7.94 49.69
N ALA A 450 -20.73 8.29 50.88
CA ALA A 450 -20.25 9.47 51.62
C ALA A 450 -18.78 9.31 52.04
N GLU A 451 -18.37 8.14 52.53
CA GLU A 451 -16.98 7.85 52.87
C GLU A 451 -16.04 7.87 51.65
N LEU A 452 -16.48 7.30 50.52
CA LEU A 452 -15.73 7.31 49.26
C LEU A 452 -15.64 8.70 48.66
N LEU A 453 -16.67 9.53 48.82
CA LEU A 453 -16.63 10.93 48.40
C LEU A 453 -15.61 11.71 49.23
N ASN A 454 -15.61 11.56 50.56
CA ASN A 454 -14.58 12.15 51.43
C ASN A 454 -13.18 11.63 51.10
N ALA A 455 -13.02 10.34 50.80
CA ALA A 455 -11.75 9.76 50.38
C ALA A 455 -11.28 10.37 49.05
N ARG A 456 -12.19 10.53 48.07
CA ARG A 456 -11.91 11.17 46.79
C ARG A 456 -11.54 12.64 46.95
N GLU A 457 -12.19 13.37 47.85
CA GLU A 457 -11.83 14.74 48.17
C GLU A 457 -10.44 14.85 48.82
N LEU A 458 -10.08 13.89 49.69
CA LEU A 458 -8.74 13.82 50.27
C LEU A 458 -7.67 13.48 49.22
N GLU A 459 -7.96 12.56 48.31
CA GLU A 459 -7.09 12.24 47.17
C GLU A 459 -6.94 13.44 46.23
N TRP A 460 -8.03 14.16 45.96
CA TRP A 460 -8.01 15.39 45.19
C TRP A 460 -7.15 16.47 45.86
N LYS A 461 -7.27 16.65 47.18
CA LYS A 461 -6.40 17.56 47.95
C LYS A 461 -4.93 17.15 47.87
N LYS A 462 -4.62 15.85 47.94
CA LYS A 462 -3.24 15.34 47.77
C LYS A 462 -2.70 15.60 46.36
N TYR A 463 -3.49 15.34 45.34
CA TYR A 463 -3.17 15.63 43.95
C TYR A 463 -2.87 17.12 43.75
N LEU A 464 -3.74 17.98 44.27
CA LEU A 464 -3.61 19.43 44.16
C LEU A 464 -2.34 19.93 44.85
N LYS A 465 -1.98 19.41 46.03
CA LYS A 465 -0.70 19.74 46.70
C LYS A 465 0.54 19.36 45.86
N VAL A 466 0.51 18.23 45.14
CA VAL A 466 1.60 17.83 44.26
C VAL A 466 1.69 18.76 43.06
N LYS A 467 0.54 19.12 42.45
CA LYS A 467 0.48 20.06 41.33
C LYS A 467 0.88 21.48 41.71
N MET A 468 0.50 21.97 42.90
CA MET A 468 0.98 23.24 43.46
C MET A 468 2.51 23.33 43.48
N LYS A 469 3.19 22.26 43.93
CA LYS A 469 4.66 22.22 43.94
C LYS A 469 5.26 22.28 42.54
N GLN A 470 4.62 21.65 41.55
CA GLN A 470 5.07 21.69 40.15
C GLN A 470 4.86 23.07 39.53
N ILE A 471 3.66 23.65 39.71
CA ILE A 471 3.33 24.99 39.21
C ILE A 471 4.22 26.05 39.85
N PHE A 472 4.47 25.96 41.16
CA PHE A 472 5.35 26.89 41.83
C PHE A 472 6.78 26.86 41.27
N ARG A 473 7.32 25.68 40.93
CA ARG A 473 8.64 25.59 40.27
C ARG A 473 8.66 26.30 38.92
N ILE A 474 7.57 26.21 38.15
CA ILE A 474 7.41 26.92 36.88
C ILE A 474 7.37 28.44 37.15
N LEU A 475 6.60 28.89 38.14
CA LEU A 475 6.50 30.31 38.52
C LEU A 475 7.83 30.89 39.03
N VAL A 476 8.65 30.10 39.72
CA VAL A 476 10.01 30.48 40.16
C VAL A 476 10.96 30.67 38.98
N ALA A 477 10.77 29.90 37.89
CA ALA A 477 11.57 30.02 36.68
C ALA A 477 11.21 31.25 35.82
N LEU A 478 10.06 31.89 36.09
CA LEU A 478 9.62 33.08 35.38
C LEU A 478 10.28 34.35 35.93
N GLU A 479 10.39 35.37 35.08
CA GLU A 479 11.05 36.61 35.44
C GLU A 479 10.32 37.35 36.58
N PRO A 480 11.05 37.74 37.65
CA PRO A 480 10.47 38.47 38.76
C PRO A 480 10.00 39.88 38.36
N LYS A 481 8.97 40.39 39.05
CA LYS A 481 8.42 41.77 38.96
C LYS A 481 7.71 42.14 37.65
N LYS A 482 7.51 41.21 36.71
CA LYS A 482 6.63 41.42 35.55
C LYS A 482 5.15 41.14 35.89
N PRO A 483 4.19 41.91 35.33
CA PRO A 483 2.77 41.60 35.47
C PRO A 483 2.38 40.50 34.50
N TYR A 484 1.78 39.43 35.01
CA TYR A 484 1.31 38.30 34.21
C TYR A 484 -0.22 38.18 34.30
N THR A 485 -0.90 38.07 33.15
CA THR A 485 -2.35 37.86 33.12
C THR A 485 -2.69 36.40 33.45
N LEU A 486 -3.86 36.18 34.05
CA LEU A 486 -4.36 34.82 34.33
C LEU A 486 -4.36 33.93 33.07
N THR A 487 -4.84 34.46 31.94
CA THR A 487 -4.92 33.72 30.67
C THR A 487 -3.55 33.34 30.10
N TYR A 488 -2.54 34.18 30.27
CA TYR A 488 -1.18 33.90 29.82
C TYR A 488 -0.49 32.88 30.74
N LEU A 489 -0.71 32.96 32.05
CA LEU A 489 -0.19 31.98 33.00
C LEU A 489 -0.83 30.62 32.81
N THR A 490 -2.15 30.55 32.62
CA THR A 490 -2.86 29.29 32.40
C THR A 490 -2.40 28.62 31.11
N SER A 491 -2.24 29.35 30.01
CA SER A 491 -1.71 28.77 28.76
C SER A 491 -0.28 28.27 28.94
N LEU A 492 0.59 29.05 29.58
CA LEU A 492 2.01 28.69 29.74
C LEU A 492 2.20 27.46 30.65
N ILE A 493 1.43 27.37 31.73
CA ILE A 493 1.49 26.27 32.68
C ILE A 493 0.91 24.99 32.06
N VAL A 494 -0.21 25.10 31.32
CA VAL A 494 -0.81 23.96 30.62
C VAL A 494 0.18 23.43 29.56
N ASP A 495 0.80 24.31 28.76
CA ASP A 495 1.81 23.93 27.77
C ASP A 495 3.04 23.25 28.40
N SER A 496 3.52 23.79 29.52
CA SER A 496 4.66 23.22 30.26
C SER A 496 4.38 21.88 30.93
N LEU A 497 3.11 21.54 31.18
CA LEU A 497 2.68 20.31 31.86
C LEU A 497 1.95 19.33 30.94
N LEU A 498 1.70 19.70 29.68
CA LEU A 498 1.07 18.86 28.64
C LEU A 498 1.93 17.64 28.29
N ASP A 499 3.25 17.82 28.22
CA ASP A 499 4.22 16.74 27.93
C ASP A 499 4.54 15.86 29.15
N SER A 500 4.00 16.20 30.34
CA SER A 500 4.19 15.39 31.53
C SER A 500 3.19 14.23 31.55
N SER A 501 3.55 13.12 32.20
CA SER A 501 2.69 11.93 32.36
C SER A 501 1.36 12.17 33.13
N ASN A 502 1.07 13.42 33.48
CA ASN A 502 -0.09 13.84 34.25
C ASN A 502 -0.55 15.24 33.78
N PRO A 503 -1.34 15.35 32.70
CA PRO A 503 -1.77 16.63 32.14
C PRO A 503 -2.72 17.37 33.08
N ILE A 504 -2.70 18.70 33.05
CA ILE A 504 -3.52 19.56 33.92
C ILE A 504 -4.52 20.39 33.10
N GLY A 505 -5.75 20.54 33.62
CA GLY A 505 -6.78 21.36 32.97
C GLY A 505 -6.66 22.86 33.27
N THR A 506 -7.19 23.70 32.40
CA THR A 506 -7.17 25.17 32.55
C THR A 506 -7.82 25.65 33.87
N LYS A 507 -8.99 25.11 34.22
CA LYS A 507 -9.70 25.43 35.48
C LYS A 507 -8.96 24.98 36.74
N GLU A 508 -8.20 23.89 36.65
CA GLU A 508 -7.38 23.39 37.77
C GLU A 508 -6.20 24.34 38.02
N VAL A 509 -5.57 24.84 36.96
CA VAL A 509 -4.49 25.83 37.04
C VAL A 509 -5.00 27.13 37.67
N GLU A 510 -6.18 27.63 37.27
CA GLU A 510 -6.78 28.83 37.88
C GLU A 510 -7.01 28.64 39.39
N THR A 511 -7.58 27.49 39.78
CA THR A 511 -7.83 27.16 41.19
C THR A 511 -6.52 27.08 41.99
N ILE A 512 -5.47 26.51 41.39
CA ILE A 512 -4.16 26.39 42.05
C ILE A 512 -3.47 27.76 42.18
N ILE A 513 -3.53 28.62 41.16
CA ILE A 513 -2.95 29.96 41.22
C ILE A 513 -3.67 30.80 42.29
N ASP A 514 -5.00 30.74 42.35
CA ASP A 514 -5.78 31.43 43.39
C ASP A 514 -5.44 30.90 44.80
N GLN A 515 -5.27 29.59 44.97
CA GLN A 515 -4.86 29.04 46.27
C GLN A 515 -3.41 29.39 46.63
N LEU A 516 -2.50 29.42 45.66
CA LEU A 516 -1.12 29.88 45.87
C LEU A 516 -1.08 31.36 46.27
N GLN A 517 -1.94 32.19 45.69
CA GLN A 517 -2.09 33.58 46.09
C GLN A 517 -2.55 33.71 47.55
N VAL A 518 -3.52 32.91 47.99
CA VAL A 518 -3.99 32.94 49.39
C VAL A 518 -2.85 32.56 50.35
N ILE A 519 -2.06 31.54 50.01
CA ILE A 519 -0.94 31.05 50.83
C ILE A 519 0.25 32.04 50.83
N LEU A 520 0.45 32.76 49.72
CA LEU A 520 1.57 33.69 49.48
C LEU A 520 1.11 35.13 49.28
N SER A 521 0.11 35.56 50.05
CA SER A 521 -0.48 36.91 49.98
C SER A 521 0.54 38.03 50.23
N ASP A 522 1.64 37.72 50.94
CA ASP A 522 2.74 38.63 51.21
C ASP A 522 3.66 38.89 49.98
N VAL A 523 3.69 37.95 49.02
CA VAL A 523 4.67 37.95 47.91
C VAL A 523 4.01 38.07 46.54
N MET A 524 2.76 37.60 46.40
CA MET A 524 2.01 37.57 45.15
C MET A 524 0.81 38.52 45.24
N ILE A 525 0.87 39.64 44.51
CA ILE A 525 -0.18 40.65 44.48
C ILE A 525 -1.11 40.36 43.30
N VAL A 526 -2.42 40.40 43.56
CA VAL A 526 -3.47 40.31 42.53
C VAL A 526 -4.13 41.65 42.32
N LEU A 527 -4.15 42.09 41.07
CA LEU A 527 -4.90 43.26 40.62
C LEU A 527 -6.07 42.76 39.77
N ASN A 528 -7.28 42.97 40.27
CA ASN A 528 -8.51 42.71 39.52
C ASN A 528 -8.86 43.95 38.69
N MET A 529 -8.77 43.83 37.36
CA MET A 529 -9.20 44.90 36.45
C MET A 529 -10.66 44.70 36.01
N ASN A 530 -11.34 45.80 35.67
CA ASN A 530 -12.72 45.76 35.18
C ASN A 530 -12.84 44.85 33.96
N GLY A 531 -13.72 43.83 34.04
CA GLY A 531 -13.87 42.78 33.02
C GLY A 531 -13.46 41.37 33.47
N GLY A 532 -13.08 41.18 34.74
CA GLY A 532 -12.77 39.85 35.31
C GLY A 532 -11.34 39.38 35.03
N LEU A 533 -10.47 40.24 34.48
CA LEU A 533 -9.08 39.93 34.24
C LEU A 533 -8.27 40.08 35.54
N LYS A 534 -7.73 38.97 36.04
CA LYS A 534 -6.79 38.94 37.16
C LYS A 534 -5.35 39.07 36.64
N VAL A 535 -4.59 40.00 37.19
CA VAL A 535 -3.15 40.17 36.91
C VAL A 535 -2.35 39.86 38.16
N TYR A 536 -1.38 38.95 38.03
CA TYR A 536 -0.51 38.53 39.11
C TYR A 536 0.87 39.18 38.96
N LYS A 537 1.43 39.66 40.07
CA LYS A 537 2.80 40.19 40.15
C LYS A 537 3.48 39.67 41.40
N TRP A 538 4.69 39.13 41.26
CA TRP A 538 5.49 38.64 42.38
C TRP A 538 6.92 39.19 42.35
N ASN A 539 7.54 39.30 43.53
CA ASN A 539 8.88 39.88 43.68
C ASN A 539 10.01 38.87 43.50
N ARG A 540 10.18 37.91 44.40
CA ARG A 540 11.12 36.78 44.28
C ARG A 540 10.50 35.60 45.00
N LEU A 541 10.34 34.48 44.31
CA LEU A 541 9.76 33.27 44.88
C LEU A 541 10.89 32.30 45.25
N HIS A 542 10.99 31.92 46.53
CA HIS A 542 11.94 30.90 46.98
C HIS A 542 11.24 29.56 47.22
N ASN A 543 11.80 28.48 46.67
CA ASN A 543 11.28 27.11 46.81
C ASN A 543 11.21 26.62 48.27
N GLU A 544 12.03 27.18 49.17
CA GLU A 544 12.06 26.82 50.59
C GLU A 544 10.91 27.44 51.38
N GLU A 545 10.42 28.61 50.96
CA GLU A 545 9.37 29.36 51.66
C GLU A 545 7.98 28.75 51.41
N LEU A 546 7.75 28.24 50.21
CA LEU A 546 6.57 27.44 49.90
C LEU A 546 6.58 26.11 50.68
N ARG A 547 7.72 25.44 50.82
CA ARG A 547 7.80 24.15 51.53
C ARG A 547 7.44 24.29 53.01
N LYS A 548 7.92 25.35 53.67
CA LYS A 548 7.60 25.64 55.08
C LYS A 548 6.10 25.93 55.27
N ARG A 549 5.49 26.74 54.41
CA ARG A 549 4.07 27.13 54.50
C ARG A 549 3.06 26.10 53.95
N LEU A 550 3.51 24.98 53.38
CA LEU A 550 2.66 23.86 52.93
C LEU A 550 2.61 22.69 53.94
N GLU A 551 3.53 22.70 54.90
CA GLU A 551 3.66 21.73 56.00
C GLU A 551 3.01 22.21 57.30
N ASP A 552 2.93 23.52 57.51
CA ASP A 552 1.95 24.18 58.40
C ASP A 552 0.54 24.19 57.77
#